data_AF-A0A3B9KX07-F1
#
_entry.id   AF-A0A3B9KX07-F1
#
_cell.length_a   1.000
_cell.length_b   1.000
_cell.length_c   1.000
_cell.angle_alpha   90.00
_cell.angle_beta   90.00
_cell.angle_gamma   90.00
#
_symmetry.space_group_name_H-M   'P 1'
#
loop_
_entity.id
_entity.type
_entity.pdbx_description
1 polymer ?
#
loop_
_entity_poly.entity_id
_entity_poly.type
_entity_poly.pdbx_seq_one_letter_code
_entity_poly.pdbx_strand_id
1 'polypeptide(L)'
;MALKTFNPTSPGRRQLVLVDKSDLHKGKPVKALTEGLTKSGGRNNKGRITARRIGGGAKKLYRKVDFKRNRWDVPATVERLEYDPNRTAFIALIKYEDGQLSYIIAPQRLEVGDTVITSKTADIKPGNTLPLKSIPIGTIIHNIELKPQKGAQMVRSAGTYAQLVGRDGGYAQIKLTSGELRMVMDSCL
;
A
#
# COMPACT_ATOMS: atom_id res chain seq x y z
N MET A 1 14.34 -0.29 -1.34
CA MET A 1 14.58 0.78 -0.35
C MET A 1 16.05 0.77 0.00
N ALA A 2 16.76 1.88 -0.18
CA ALA A 2 18.13 2.00 0.28
C ALA A 2 18.18 2.24 1.80
N LEU A 3 19.25 1.78 2.44
CA LEU A 3 19.49 1.97 3.87
C LEU A 3 20.56 3.06 4.05
N LYS A 4 20.34 3.94 5.01
CA LYS A 4 21.26 5.00 5.41
C LYS A 4 21.90 4.65 6.75
N THR A 5 23.21 4.47 6.74
CA THR A 5 24.05 4.31 7.93
C THR A 5 24.60 5.67 8.39
N PHE A 6 25.05 5.75 9.64
CA PHE A 6 25.60 6.96 10.22
C PHE A 6 26.97 6.68 10.84
N ASN A 7 27.86 7.67 10.81
CA ASN A 7 29.12 7.59 11.52
C ASN A 7 28.88 7.43 13.03
N PRO A 8 29.70 6.62 13.74
CA PRO A 8 29.50 6.28 15.14
C PRO A 8 29.92 7.40 16.09
N THR A 9 29.38 8.60 15.91
CA THR A 9 29.70 9.80 16.70
C THR A 9 29.13 9.77 18.13
N SER A 10 28.20 8.85 18.41
CA SER A 10 27.67 8.59 19.75
C SER A 10 27.21 7.13 19.89
N PRO A 11 27.12 6.58 21.11
CA PRO A 11 26.67 5.20 21.32
C PRO A 11 25.31 4.90 20.69
N GLY A 12 24.36 5.85 20.78
CA GLY A 12 23.03 5.72 20.19
C GLY A 12 22.99 5.76 18.66
N ARG A 13 24.01 6.34 18.01
CA ARG A 13 24.11 6.37 16.53
C ARG A 13 24.83 5.18 15.93
N ARG A 14 25.69 4.49 16.70
CA ARG A 14 26.57 3.41 16.20
C ARG A 14 25.82 2.29 15.46
N GLN A 15 24.63 1.91 15.93
CA GLN A 15 23.80 0.86 15.35
C GLN A 15 22.57 1.42 14.62
N LEU A 16 22.44 2.75 14.50
CA LEU A 16 21.28 3.37 13.89
C LEU A 16 21.35 3.19 12.37
N VAL A 17 20.35 2.49 11.82
CA VAL A 17 20.13 2.38 10.39
C VAL A 17 18.75 2.93 10.09
N LEU A 18 18.67 3.90 9.16
CA LEU A 18 17.40 4.47 8.72
C LEU A 18 17.14 4.09 7.26
N VAL A 19 15.87 4.14 6.88
CA VAL A 19 15.48 4.03 5.47
C VAL A 19 15.79 5.36 4.78
N ASP A 20 16.45 5.30 3.62
CA ASP A 20 16.65 6.49 2.80
C ASP A 20 15.31 6.94 2.17
N LYS A 21 15.08 8.25 2.22
CA LYS A 21 13.83 8.91 1.80
C LYS A 21 14.11 10.11 0.89
N SER A 22 15.31 10.14 0.30
CA SER A 22 15.79 11.17 -0.63
C SER A 22 14.80 11.43 -1.77
N ASP A 23 14.27 10.36 -2.37
CA ASP A 23 13.35 10.40 -3.51
C ASP A 23 11.89 10.72 -3.12
N LEU A 24 11.58 10.81 -1.82
CA LEU A 24 10.22 11.08 -1.36
C LEU A 24 9.96 12.59 -1.26
N HIS A 25 8.70 12.95 -1.47
CA HIS A 25 8.24 14.32 -1.31
C HIS A 25 8.50 14.84 0.12
N LYS A 26 9.17 15.98 0.20
CA LYS A 26 9.56 16.64 1.46
C LYS A 26 8.48 17.59 2.01
N GLY A 27 7.46 17.90 1.21
CA GLY A 27 6.39 18.84 1.57
C GLY A 27 5.27 18.23 2.41
N LYS A 28 4.17 18.98 2.53
CA LYS A 28 2.98 18.56 3.28
C LYS A 28 2.11 17.61 2.44
N PRO A 29 1.39 16.67 3.09
CA PRO A 29 0.43 15.83 2.40
C PRO A 29 -0.78 16.65 1.89
N VAL A 30 -1.56 16.08 0.98
CA VAL A 30 -2.77 16.70 0.45
C VAL A 30 -3.83 16.81 1.54
N LYS A 31 -4.20 18.05 1.90
CA LYS A 31 -5.13 18.35 3.00
C LYS A 31 -6.46 17.59 2.87
N ALA A 32 -7.04 17.54 1.68
CA ALA A 32 -8.32 16.88 1.40
C ALA A 32 -8.28 15.35 1.64
N LEU A 33 -7.10 14.73 1.51
CA LEU A 33 -6.89 13.29 1.67
C LEU A 33 -6.30 12.92 3.04
N THR A 34 -6.33 13.86 3.99
CA THR A 34 -5.84 13.65 5.35
C THR A 34 -6.91 13.85 6.41
N GLU A 35 -6.81 13.11 7.50
CA GLU A 35 -7.65 13.28 8.69
C GLU A 35 -6.85 13.17 9.98
N GLY A 36 -7.38 13.74 11.05
CA GLY A 36 -6.77 13.63 12.38
C GLY A 36 -6.88 12.21 12.91
N LEU A 37 -5.77 11.62 13.33
CA LEU A 37 -5.76 10.29 13.93
C LEU A 37 -5.60 10.39 15.46
N THR A 38 -6.63 9.99 16.19
CA THR A 38 -6.59 9.86 17.66
C THR A 38 -5.92 8.56 18.07
N LYS A 39 -5.05 8.61 19.09
CA LYS A 39 -4.36 7.42 19.60
C LYS A 39 -5.17 6.77 20.72
N SER A 40 -5.36 5.46 20.64
CA SER A 40 -6.05 4.70 21.69
C SER A 40 -5.21 4.44 22.94
N GLY A 41 -3.87 4.51 22.84
CA GLY A 41 -2.96 4.11 23.93
C GLY A 41 -3.14 2.65 24.36
N GLY A 42 -3.61 1.79 23.44
CA GLY A 42 -3.90 0.38 23.74
C GLY A 42 -5.15 0.14 24.59
N ARG A 43 -5.99 1.17 24.76
CA ARG A 43 -7.25 1.09 25.53
C ARG A 43 -8.46 0.89 24.63
N ASN A 44 -9.47 0.17 25.14
CA ASN A 44 -10.77 -0.01 24.48
C ASN A 44 -11.78 1.08 24.88
N ASN A 45 -13.03 0.95 24.41
CA ASN A 45 -14.13 1.88 24.70
C ASN A 45 -14.52 1.96 26.19
N LYS A 46 -14.12 1.00 27.04
CA LYS A 46 -14.30 1.03 28.51
C LYS A 46 -13.09 1.65 29.24
N GLY A 47 -12.12 2.19 28.50
CA GLY A 47 -10.89 2.75 29.06
C GLY A 47 -9.89 1.71 29.58
N ARG A 48 -10.15 0.41 29.39
CA ARG A 48 -9.28 -0.67 29.87
C ARG A 48 -8.17 -0.96 28.87
N ILE A 49 -6.95 -1.20 29.35
CA ILE A 49 -5.83 -1.62 28.51
C ILE A 49 -6.12 -3.04 28.00
N THR A 50 -6.31 -3.18 26.69
CA THR A 50 -6.48 -4.48 26.01
C THR A 50 -5.26 -4.87 25.18
N ALA A 51 -4.44 -3.89 24.78
CA ALA A 51 -3.19 -4.12 24.08
C ALA A 51 -2.04 -3.40 24.81
N ARG A 52 -1.08 -4.19 25.32
CA ARG A 52 0.08 -3.67 26.07
C ARG A 52 1.13 -3.06 25.12
N ARG A 53 2.03 -2.24 25.68
CA ARG A 53 3.16 -1.60 24.96
C ARG A 53 2.74 -0.64 23.84
N ILE A 54 1.54 -0.05 23.95
CA ILE A 54 1.03 0.97 23.03
C ILE A 54 0.80 2.27 23.81
N GLY A 55 1.51 3.34 23.45
CA GLY A 55 1.40 4.65 24.11
C GLY A 55 2.47 5.62 23.61
N GLY A 56 2.25 6.92 23.79
CA GLY A 56 3.19 7.97 23.37
C GLY A 56 3.38 8.11 21.85
N GLY A 57 4.59 8.49 21.44
CA GLY A 57 5.01 8.69 20.04
C GLY A 57 4.53 10.00 19.40
N ALA A 58 5.10 10.35 18.24
CA ALA A 58 4.73 11.55 17.49
C ALA A 58 3.27 11.53 17.01
N LYS A 59 2.61 12.70 16.96
CA LYS A 59 1.26 12.86 16.41
C LYS A 59 1.26 12.54 14.92
N LYS A 60 0.23 11.87 14.43
CA LYS A 60 0.12 11.42 13.04
C LYS A 60 -1.20 11.92 12.44
N LEU A 61 -1.17 12.17 11.14
CA LEU A 61 -2.37 12.37 10.33
C LEU A 61 -2.59 11.07 9.54
N TYR A 62 -3.82 10.58 9.49
CA TYR A 62 -4.15 9.44 8.65
C TYR A 62 -4.27 9.92 7.19
N ARG A 63 -3.69 9.16 6.25
CA ARG A 63 -3.89 9.40 4.82
C ARG A 63 -4.90 8.40 4.30
N LYS A 64 -5.93 8.92 3.63
CA LYS A 64 -6.98 8.13 3.00
C LYS A 64 -6.41 7.47 1.74
N VAL A 65 -5.99 6.21 1.89
CA VAL A 65 -5.53 5.38 0.77
C VAL A 65 -6.72 4.68 0.14
N ASP A 66 -6.77 4.73 -1.18
CA ASP A 66 -7.72 4.00 -1.98
C ASP A 66 -7.30 2.53 -2.10
N PHE A 67 -7.91 1.69 -1.26
CA PHE A 67 -7.77 0.24 -1.32
C PHE A 67 -8.77 -0.42 -2.27
N LYS A 68 -9.75 0.32 -2.81
CA LYS A 68 -10.82 -0.24 -3.64
C LYS A 68 -10.54 -0.11 -5.13
N ARG A 69 -9.80 0.92 -5.55
CA ARG A 69 -9.44 1.15 -6.96
C ARG A 69 -10.67 1.10 -7.87
N ASN A 70 -11.77 1.70 -7.42
CA ASN A 70 -13.09 1.56 -8.06
C ASN A 70 -13.30 2.45 -9.30
N ARG A 71 -12.30 3.26 -9.68
CA ARG A 71 -12.36 4.10 -10.88
C ARG A 71 -11.87 3.31 -12.08
N TRP A 72 -12.81 2.65 -12.75
CA TRP A 72 -12.55 1.79 -13.91
C TRP A 72 -12.30 2.62 -15.16
N ASP A 73 -11.33 2.18 -15.95
CA ASP A 73 -11.01 2.70 -17.29
C ASP A 73 -10.68 4.21 -17.33
N VAL A 74 -10.32 4.79 -16.18
CA VAL A 74 -9.82 6.17 -16.07
C VAL A 74 -8.34 6.11 -15.69
N PRO A 75 -7.41 6.50 -16.58
CA PRO A 75 -5.99 6.55 -16.25
C PRO A 75 -5.70 7.66 -15.25
N ALA A 76 -4.65 7.46 -14.45
CA ALA A 76 -4.14 8.44 -13.52
C ALA A 76 -2.62 8.53 -13.59
N THR A 77 -2.09 9.74 -13.56
CA THR A 77 -0.66 10.00 -13.54
C THR A 77 -0.15 10.06 -12.10
N VAL A 78 1.00 9.45 -11.83
CA VAL A 78 1.68 9.54 -10.54
C VAL A 78 2.32 10.91 -10.39
N GLU A 79 1.80 11.74 -9.49
CA GLU A 79 2.36 13.08 -9.24
C GLU A 79 3.63 13.04 -8.39
N ARG A 80 3.63 12.20 -7.34
CA ARG A 80 4.75 12.09 -6.40
C ARG A 80 4.60 10.89 -5.48
N LEU A 81 5.73 10.44 -4.95
CA LEU A 81 5.81 9.46 -3.87
C LEU A 81 5.95 10.16 -2.52
N GLU A 82 5.18 9.74 -1.54
CA GLU A 82 5.16 10.33 -0.20
C GLU A 82 5.42 9.30 0.90
N TYR A 83 6.01 9.79 1.99
CA TYR A 83 6.12 9.02 3.23
C TYR A 83 4.77 9.00 3.98
N ASP A 84 4.35 7.82 4.42
CA ASP A 84 3.20 7.67 5.31
C ASP A 84 3.60 7.17 6.71
N PRO A 85 3.26 7.89 7.80
CA PRO A 85 3.61 7.47 9.16
C PRO A 85 2.71 6.36 9.74
N ASN A 86 1.62 5.99 9.07
CA ASN A 86 0.59 5.05 9.54
C ASN A 86 0.79 3.63 8.99
N ARG A 87 1.73 3.42 8.06
CA ARG A 87 2.05 2.12 7.49
C ARG A 87 3.53 2.02 7.14
N THR A 88 3.96 0.82 6.77
CA THR A 88 5.35 0.54 6.38
C THR A 88 5.64 0.94 4.93
N ALA A 89 4.69 0.71 4.01
CA ALA A 89 4.83 1.04 2.60
C ALA A 89 4.73 2.56 2.34
N PHE A 90 5.44 3.01 1.32
CA PHE A 90 5.25 4.37 0.78
C PHE A 90 3.93 4.45 0.01
N ILE A 91 3.44 5.67 -0.19
CA ILE A 91 2.23 5.93 -0.96
C ILE A 91 2.55 6.78 -2.17
N ALA A 92 1.82 6.54 -3.25
CA ALA A 92 1.86 7.39 -4.43
C ALA A 92 0.61 8.27 -4.42
N LEU A 93 0.81 9.58 -4.63
CA LEU A 93 -0.28 10.47 -4.97
C LEU A 93 -0.50 10.36 -6.48
N ILE A 94 -1.71 9.98 -6.87
CA ILE A 94 -2.12 9.89 -8.25
C ILE A 94 -3.17 10.95 -8.55
N LYS A 95 -3.10 11.49 -9.77
CA LYS A 95 -4.08 12.42 -10.30
C LYS A 95 -4.73 11.79 -11.53
N TYR A 96 -6.04 11.59 -11.43
CA TYR A 96 -6.85 11.15 -12.55
C TYR A 96 -7.04 12.29 -13.56
N GLU A 97 -7.37 11.94 -14.81
CA GLU A 97 -7.58 12.93 -15.88
C GLU A 97 -8.68 13.96 -15.58
N ASP A 98 -9.69 13.57 -14.80
CA ASP A 98 -10.76 14.46 -14.35
C ASP A 98 -10.36 15.38 -13.18
N GLY A 99 -9.08 15.34 -12.77
CA GLY A 99 -8.51 16.20 -11.73
C GLY A 99 -8.66 15.66 -10.31
N GLN A 100 -9.31 14.51 -10.12
CA GLN A 100 -9.42 13.91 -8.79
C GLN A 100 -8.08 13.36 -8.32
N LEU A 101 -7.76 13.57 -7.04
CA LEU A 101 -6.56 13.05 -6.40
C LEU A 101 -6.90 11.85 -5.51
N SER A 102 -6.05 10.83 -5.53
CA SER A 102 -6.13 9.68 -4.62
C SER A 102 -4.74 9.25 -4.18
N TYR A 103 -4.64 8.65 -2.99
CA TYR A 103 -3.44 7.94 -2.58
C TYR A 103 -3.59 6.45 -2.86
N ILE A 104 -2.55 5.82 -3.41
CA ILE A 104 -2.42 4.37 -3.50
C ILE A 104 -1.16 3.91 -2.77
N ILE A 105 -1.06 2.62 -2.43
CA ILE A 105 0.24 2.05 -2.02
C ILE A 105 1.18 2.15 -3.22
N ALA A 106 2.40 2.64 -3.00
CA ALA A 106 3.43 2.69 -4.03
C ALA A 106 3.99 1.27 -4.26
N PRO A 107 3.75 0.65 -5.42
CA PRO A 107 4.40 -0.59 -5.80
C PRO A 107 5.89 -0.37 -6.05
N GLN A 108 6.63 -1.47 -6.05
CA GLN A 108 8.04 -1.46 -6.45
C GLN A 108 8.14 -1.08 -7.94
N ARG A 109 9.08 -0.19 -8.29
CA ARG A 109 9.31 0.35 -9.64
C ARG A 109 8.21 1.26 -10.18
N LEU A 110 7.34 1.81 -9.34
CA LEU A 110 6.48 2.92 -9.74
C LEU A 110 7.24 4.23 -9.59
N GLU A 111 7.35 5.00 -10.66
CA GLU A 111 8.04 6.28 -10.70
C GLU A 111 7.06 7.45 -10.89
N VAL A 112 7.57 8.67 -10.68
CA VAL A 112 6.80 9.88 -10.90
C VAL A 112 6.61 10.10 -12.40
N GLY A 113 5.38 10.38 -12.83
CA GLY A 113 5.01 10.50 -14.24
C GLY A 113 4.42 9.22 -14.85
N ASP A 114 4.56 8.07 -14.19
CA ASP A 114 3.95 6.83 -14.65
C ASP A 114 2.41 6.95 -14.68
N THR A 115 1.80 6.23 -15.62
CA THR A 115 0.34 6.13 -15.71
C THR A 115 -0.12 4.81 -15.12
N VAL A 116 -1.10 4.89 -14.21
CA VAL A 116 -1.75 3.74 -13.60
C VAL A 116 -3.23 3.73 -13.93
N ILE A 117 -3.79 2.56 -14.18
CA ILE A 117 -5.20 2.40 -14.53
C ILE A 117 -5.79 1.18 -13.83
N THR A 118 -7.09 1.22 -13.56
CA THR A 118 -7.85 0.03 -13.18
C THR A 118 -8.72 -0.39 -14.34
N SER A 119 -8.46 -1.55 -14.93
CA SER A 119 -9.23 -2.03 -16.09
C SER A 119 -9.23 -3.55 -16.14
N LYS A 120 -10.18 -4.12 -16.89
CA LYS A 120 -10.21 -5.57 -17.15
C LYS A 120 -9.18 -6.00 -18.19
N THR A 121 -8.71 -5.06 -19.01
CA THR A 121 -7.82 -5.28 -20.16
C THR A 121 -6.56 -4.41 -20.09
N ALA A 122 -6.20 -3.92 -18.89
CA ALA A 122 -4.97 -3.16 -18.72
C ALA A 122 -3.72 -4.02 -19.00
N ASP A 123 -2.64 -3.36 -19.39
CA ASP A 123 -1.33 -4.01 -19.44
C ASP A 123 -0.91 -4.48 -18.03
N ILE A 124 -0.19 -5.59 -17.98
CA ILE A 124 0.42 -6.11 -16.76
C ILE A 124 1.68 -5.29 -16.43
N LYS A 125 1.45 -4.12 -15.84
CA LYS A 125 2.49 -3.19 -15.38
C LYS A 125 2.32 -2.89 -13.89
N PRO A 126 3.41 -2.62 -13.15
CA PRO A 126 3.32 -2.21 -11.74
C PRO A 126 2.40 -0.99 -11.57
N GLY A 127 1.50 -1.05 -10.59
CA GLY A 127 0.54 0.03 -10.30
C GLY A 127 -0.82 -0.12 -10.99
N ASN A 128 -0.90 -0.88 -12.08
CA ASN A 128 -2.20 -1.23 -12.67
C ASN A 128 -2.95 -2.21 -11.78
N THR A 129 -4.28 -2.09 -11.81
CA THR A 129 -5.18 -2.95 -11.02
C THR A 129 -6.12 -3.67 -11.99
N LEU A 130 -6.22 -4.99 -11.84
CA LEU A 130 -7.05 -5.84 -12.68
C LEU A 130 -7.71 -6.92 -11.83
N PRO A 131 -8.87 -7.46 -12.23
CA PRO A 131 -9.37 -8.70 -11.67
C PRO A 131 -8.34 -9.82 -11.79
N LEU A 132 -8.24 -10.69 -10.78
CA LEU A 132 -7.31 -11.83 -10.79
C LEU A 132 -7.52 -12.76 -12.01
N LYS A 133 -8.74 -12.86 -12.53
CA LYS A 133 -9.05 -13.58 -13.77
C LYS A 133 -8.41 -12.99 -15.04
N SER A 134 -8.03 -11.73 -15.03
CA SER A 134 -7.35 -11.07 -16.15
C SER A 134 -5.82 -11.11 -16.01
N ILE A 135 -5.32 -11.49 -14.84
CA ILE A 135 -3.87 -11.50 -14.56
C ILE A 135 -3.27 -12.86 -14.97
N PRO A 136 -2.15 -12.88 -15.71
CA PRO A 136 -1.44 -14.12 -16.03
C PRO A 136 -0.95 -14.85 -14.78
N ILE A 137 -1.01 -16.18 -14.83
CA ILE A 137 -0.48 -17.05 -13.78
C ILE A 137 1.04 -16.86 -13.69
N GLY A 138 1.58 -16.93 -12.48
CA GLY A 138 3.00 -16.73 -12.17
C GLY A 138 3.38 -15.30 -11.85
N THR A 139 2.50 -14.32 -12.13
CA THR A 139 2.73 -12.90 -11.84
C THR A 139 2.79 -12.62 -10.35
N ILE A 140 3.59 -11.60 -10.02
CA ILE A 140 3.74 -11.08 -8.66
C ILE A 140 2.73 -9.95 -8.47
N ILE A 141 1.85 -10.11 -7.48
CA ILE A 141 0.74 -9.21 -7.18
C ILE A 141 0.80 -8.72 -5.73
N HIS A 142 0.08 -7.64 -5.43
CA HIS A 142 -0.01 -7.05 -4.10
C HIS A 142 -1.36 -6.38 -3.92
N ASN A 143 -1.68 -5.98 -2.68
CA ASN A 143 -2.89 -5.23 -2.35
C ASN A 143 -4.18 -5.93 -2.81
N ILE A 144 -4.38 -7.16 -2.33
CA ILE A 144 -5.38 -8.11 -2.85
C ILE A 144 -6.65 -8.08 -2.01
N GLU A 145 -7.81 -8.13 -2.67
CA GLU A 145 -9.11 -8.29 -2.01
C GLU A 145 -9.34 -9.73 -1.49
N LEU A 146 -9.99 -9.85 -0.32
CA LEU A 146 -10.44 -11.16 0.17
C LEU A 146 -11.86 -11.52 -0.30
N LYS A 147 -12.68 -10.48 -0.54
CA LYS A 147 -14.01 -10.59 -1.13
C LYS A 147 -14.14 -9.48 -2.18
N PRO A 148 -14.80 -9.74 -3.31
CA PRO A 148 -14.96 -8.73 -4.35
C PRO A 148 -15.52 -7.42 -3.79
N GLN A 149 -14.97 -6.29 -4.22
CA GLN A 149 -15.40 -4.92 -3.88
C GLN A 149 -15.20 -4.50 -2.41
N LYS A 150 -14.65 -5.37 -1.57
CA LYS A 150 -14.40 -5.05 -0.15
C LYS A 150 -13.14 -4.19 0.05
N GLY A 151 -12.38 -3.98 -1.01
CA GLY A 151 -11.08 -3.34 -0.98
C GLY A 151 -9.99 -4.29 -0.47
N ALA A 152 -8.75 -3.94 -0.79
CA ALA A 152 -7.59 -4.74 -0.48
C ALA A 152 -7.41 -4.96 1.04
N GLN A 153 -7.26 -6.22 1.42
CA GLN A 153 -7.07 -6.63 2.81
C GLN A 153 -5.73 -7.32 3.04
N MET A 154 -5.16 -7.93 2.00
CA MET A 154 -3.94 -8.74 2.08
C MET A 154 -2.78 -8.09 1.32
N VAL A 155 -1.55 -8.43 1.72
CA VAL A 155 -0.32 -8.06 0.98
C VAL A 155 -0.16 -6.53 0.82
N ARG A 156 -0.20 -5.81 1.96
CA ARG A 156 -0.18 -4.33 2.00
C ARG A 156 1.09 -3.74 2.62
N SER A 157 1.94 -4.57 3.21
CA SER A 157 3.15 -4.09 3.90
C SER A 157 4.27 -3.84 2.90
N ALA A 158 5.22 -2.98 3.26
CA ALA A 158 6.42 -2.75 2.46
C ALA A 158 7.12 -4.07 2.12
N GLY A 159 7.45 -4.26 0.84
CA GLY A 159 8.16 -5.44 0.35
C GLY A 159 7.36 -6.74 0.36
N THR A 160 6.10 -6.74 0.80
CA THR A 160 5.25 -7.94 0.70
C THR A 160 4.67 -8.06 -0.70
N TYR A 161 4.58 -9.30 -1.17
CA TYR A 161 3.97 -9.65 -2.44
C TYR A 161 3.30 -11.02 -2.31
N ALA A 162 2.47 -11.38 -3.28
CA ALA A 162 1.98 -12.72 -3.43
C ALA A 162 2.12 -13.14 -4.89
N GLN A 163 2.07 -14.44 -5.13
CA GLN A 163 2.15 -15.00 -6.47
C GLN A 163 0.82 -15.65 -6.84
N LEU A 164 0.31 -15.33 -8.03
CA LEU A 164 -0.84 -16.05 -8.58
C LEU A 164 -0.34 -17.42 -9.08
N VAL A 165 -0.75 -18.50 -8.43
CA VAL A 165 -0.26 -19.87 -8.72
C VAL A 165 -1.14 -20.58 -9.72
N GLY A 166 -2.44 -20.38 -9.64
CA GLY A 166 -3.41 -21.09 -10.46
C GLY A 166 -4.77 -20.41 -10.44
N ARG A 167 -5.63 -20.82 -11.37
CA ARG A 167 -7.03 -20.39 -11.45
C ARG A 167 -7.87 -21.59 -11.81
N ASP A 168 -8.89 -21.85 -11.01
CA ASP A 168 -9.80 -22.97 -11.22
C ASP A 168 -11.19 -22.67 -10.64
N GLY A 169 -12.25 -23.10 -11.33
CA GLY A 169 -13.63 -23.02 -10.83
C GLY A 169 -14.13 -21.64 -10.38
N GLY A 170 -13.64 -20.54 -10.95
CA GLY A 170 -13.98 -19.17 -10.53
C GLY A 170 -13.20 -18.67 -9.31
N TYR A 171 -12.17 -19.40 -8.90
CA TYR A 171 -11.23 -19.03 -7.85
C TYR A 171 -9.83 -18.86 -8.41
N ALA A 172 -9.09 -17.93 -7.82
CA ALA A 172 -7.65 -17.76 -7.98
C ALA A 172 -6.94 -18.32 -6.75
N GLN A 173 -5.92 -19.15 -6.98
CA GLN A 173 -5.03 -19.66 -5.93
C GLN A 173 -3.81 -18.77 -5.83
N ILE A 174 -3.58 -18.22 -4.65
CA ILE A 174 -2.54 -17.23 -4.37
C ILE A 174 -1.61 -17.77 -3.30
N LYS A 175 -0.30 -17.70 -3.55
CA LYS A 175 0.75 -17.99 -2.56
C LYS A 175 1.14 -16.72 -1.84
N LEU A 176 0.85 -16.65 -0.54
CA LEU A 176 1.19 -15.53 0.33
C LEU A 176 2.64 -15.60 0.80
N THR A 177 3.18 -14.46 1.28
CA THR A 177 4.53 -14.43 1.91
C THR A 177 4.64 -15.30 3.16
N SER A 178 3.52 -15.66 3.80
CA SER A 178 3.51 -16.62 4.92
C SER A 178 3.79 -18.06 4.49
N GLY A 179 3.76 -18.34 3.18
CA GLY A 179 3.79 -19.70 2.63
C GLY A 179 2.40 -20.33 2.45
N GLU A 180 1.34 -19.71 3.00
CA GLU A 180 -0.04 -20.16 2.83
C GLU A 180 -0.45 -20.09 1.35
N LEU A 181 -1.05 -21.17 0.86
CA LEU A 181 -1.80 -21.18 -0.39
C LEU A 181 -3.26 -20.92 -0.08
N ARG A 182 -3.79 -19.80 -0.60
CA ARG A 182 -5.13 -19.34 -0.31
C ARG A 182 -5.94 -19.20 -1.58
N MET A 183 -7.18 -19.68 -1.55
CA MET A 183 -8.15 -19.46 -2.63
C MET A 183 -8.95 -18.18 -2.36
N VAL A 184 -9.09 -17.35 -3.39
CA VAL A 184 -9.95 -16.17 -3.41
C VAL A 184 -10.76 -16.15 -4.70
N MET A 185 -11.87 -15.42 -4.74
CA MET A 185 -12.65 -15.32 -5.98
C MET A 185 -11.81 -14.65 -7.07
N ASP A 186 -11.90 -15.15 -8.30
CA ASP A 186 -11.16 -14.63 -9.46
C ASP A 186 -11.58 -13.20 -9.87
N SER A 187 -12.75 -12.75 -9.39
CA SER A 187 -13.31 -11.42 -9.56
C SER A 187 -12.77 -10.38 -8.57
N CYS A 188 -12.03 -10.81 -7.54
CA CYS A 188 -11.27 -9.90 -6.68
C CYS A 188 -10.22 -9.14 -7.49
N LEU A 189 -9.92 -7.91 -7.04
CA LEU A 189 -8.80 -7.10 -7.52
C LEU A 189 -7.49 -7.42 -6.78
#